data_AF-A0A1M5TWH9-F1
#
_entry.id   AF-A0A1M5TWH9-F1
#
_cell.length_a   1.000
_cell.length_b   1.000
_cell.length_c   1.000
_cell.angle_alpha   90.00
_cell.angle_beta   90.00
_cell.angle_gamma   90.00
#
_symmetry.space_group_name_H-M   'P 1'
#
loop_
_entity.id
_entity.type
_entity.pdbx_description
1 polymer ?
#
loop_
_entity_poly.entity_id
_entity_poly.type
_entity_poly.pdbx_seq_one_letter_code
_entity_poly.pdbx_strand_id
1 'polypeptide(L)'
;MQDLNDEIENDDSGPGCGATIVLLLAVFIYLGYRHIKDTQYRGQVTYSPAYTEGEIVAYRESTSVEGATSAAIEYSYTVEGKHYSRKVDISVRSFRCESLDSCSKKRFWVVYSTRDPQKSMINFQLEVQHTEQPEPFPNTDDFI
;
A
#
# COMPACT_ATOMS: atom_id res chain seq x y z
N MET A 1 67.80 -30.37 -11.35
CA MET A 1 66.40 -30.46 -11.76
C MET A 1 65.61 -29.53 -10.86
N GLN A 2 65.50 -28.28 -11.29
CA GLN A 2 64.38 -27.41 -10.95
C GLN A 2 63.14 -27.92 -11.70
N ASP A 3 61.96 -27.51 -11.24
CA ASP A 3 60.59 -27.91 -11.63
C ASP A 3 59.93 -28.68 -10.47
N LEU A 4 58.84 -28.25 -9.83
CA LEU A 4 57.73 -27.46 -10.33
C LEU A 4 57.06 -26.68 -9.17
N ASN A 5 56.98 -25.38 -9.36
CA ASN A 5 56.00 -24.38 -8.93
C ASN A 5 55.01 -24.70 -7.80
N ASP A 6 55.05 -23.79 -6.81
CA ASP A 6 53.90 -23.16 -6.18
C ASP A 6 52.71 -23.00 -7.15
N GLU A 7 51.58 -23.62 -6.84
CA GLU A 7 50.25 -23.11 -7.21
C GLU A 7 49.51 -22.73 -5.93
N ILE A 8 49.88 -21.53 -5.48
CA ILE A 8 49.01 -20.41 -5.08
C ILE A 8 47.57 -20.81 -4.73
N GLU A 9 47.25 -20.59 -3.44
CA GLU A 9 45.92 -20.36 -2.87
C GLU A 9 44.88 -19.84 -3.88
N ASN A 10 43.89 -20.68 -4.20
CA ASN A 10 42.58 -20.16 -4.57
C ASN A 10 41.81 -19.87 -3.28
N ASP A 11 42.12 -18.72 -2.67
CA ASP A 11 41.19 -18.08 -1.73
C ASP A 11 40.00 -17.59 -2.58
N ASP A 12 39.03 -18.46 -2.81
CA ASP A 12 37.69 -18.12 -3.30
C ASP A 12 36.94 -17.37 -2.17
N SER A 13 37.52 -16.25 -1.72
CA SER A 13 36.85 -15.25 -0.91
C SER A 13 35.89 -14.50 -1.82
N GLY A 14 34.82 -15.21 -2.21
CA GLY A 14 33.74 -14.67 -3.01
C GLY A 14 33.22 -13.37 -2.37
N PRO A 15 32.97 -12.30 -3.14
CA PRO A 15 32.46 -11.02 -2.63
C PRO A 15 30.98 -11.09 -2.20
N GLY A 16 30.56 -12.21 -1.59
CA GLY A 16 29.17 -12.56 -1.33
C GLY A 16 28.65 -12.10 0.03
N CYS A 17 29.43 -12.18 1.11
CA CYS A 17 28.91 -11.92 2.45
C CYS A 17 28.73 -10.43 2.77
N GLY A 18 29.69 -9.58 2.40
CA GLY A 18 29.59 -8.14 2.66
C GLY A 18 28.45 -7.46 1.89
N ALA A 19 28.33 -7.78 0.60
CA ALA A 19 27.29 -7.21 -0.27
C ALA A 19 25.88 -7.68 0.12
N THR A 20 25.72 -8.94 0.52
CA THR A 20 24.42 -9.47 0.97
C THR A 20 23.96 -8.84 2.29
N ILE A 21 24.86 -8.62 3.25
CA ILE A 21 24.52 -7.95 4.53
C ILE A 21 24.06 -6.51 4.28
N VAL A 22 24.75 -5.76 3.43
CA VAL A 22 24.37 -4.38 3.08
C VAL A 22 23.01 -4.34 2.39
N LEU A 23 22.75 -5.29 1.49
CA LEU A 23 21.47 -5.39 0.79
C LEU A 23 20.32 -5.74 1.74
N LEU A 24 20.52 -6.68 2.67
CA LEU A 24 19.54 -7.01 3.70
C LEU A 24 19.25 -5.81 4.60
N LEU A 25 20.27 -5.09 5.07
CA LEU A 25 20.10 -3.87 5.85
C LEU A 25 19.29 -2.81 5.11
N ALA A 26 19.57 -2.59 3.82
CA ALA A 26 18.79 -1.66 3.00
C ALA A 26 17.31 -2.07 2.91
N VAL A 27 17.03 -3.37 2.76
CA VAL A 27 15.65 -3.89 2.76
C VAL A 27 14.98 -3.64 4.11
N PHE A 28 15.63 -3.95 5.23
CA PHE A 28 15.06 -3.72 6.56
C PHE A 28 14.79 -2.23 6.84
N ILE A 29 15.71 -1.33 6.45
CA ILE A 29 15.53 0.11 6.58
C ILE A 29 14.33 0.57 5.75
N TYR A 30 14.20 0.08 4.51
CA TYR A 30 13.09 0.41 3.63
C TYR A 30 11.74 -0.07 4.21
N LEU A 31 11.69 -1.31 4.72
CA LEU A 31 10.49 -1.87 5.36
C LEU A 31 10.11 -1.08 6.62
N GLY A 32 11.09 -0.75 7.48
CA GLY A 32 10.87 0.06 8.67
C GLY A 32 10.38 1.46 8.35
N TYR A 33 10.97 2.12 7.35
CA TYR A 33 10.52 3.43 6.87
C TYR A 33 9.08 3.37 6.38
N ARG A 34 8.73 2.37 5.56
CA ARG A 34 7.36 2.18 5.07
C ARG A 34 6.37 2.04 6.23
N HIS A 35 6.72 1.22 7.23
CA HIS A 35 5.83 0.96 8.36
C HIS A 35 5.57 2.20 9.22
N ILE A 36 6.62 2.96 9.56
CA ILE A 36 6.50 4.22 10.31
C ILE A 36 5.65 5.23 9.54
N LYS A 37 5.87 5.34 8.23
CA LYS A 37 5.11 6.23 7.37
C LYS A 37 3.63 5.89 7.48
N ASP A 38 3.25 4.62 7.26
CA ASP A 38 1.86 4.17 7.29
C ASP A 38 1.17 4.45 8.63
N THR A 39 1.86 4.24 9.76
CA THR A 39 1.33 4.60 11.09
C THR A 39 1.09 6.11 11.22
N GLN A 40 2.02 6.94 10.74
CA GLN A 40 1.85 8.40 10.74
C GLN A 40 0.70 8.85 9.83
N TYR A 41 0.52 8.22 8.67
CA TYR A 41 -0.62 8.48 7.77
C TYR A 41 -1.94 8.24 8.50
N ARG A 42 -2.09 7.09 9.16
CA ARG A 42 -3.29 6.78 9.93
C ARG A 42 -3.52 7.82 11.03
N GLY A 43 -2.49 8.13 11.83
CA GLY A 43 -2.60 9.11 12.91
C GLY A 43 -3.04 10.50 12.44
N GLN A 44 -2.56 10.94 11.27
CA GLN A 44 -2.93 12.25 10.70
C GLN A 44 -4.37 12.30 10.20
N VAL A 45 -4.89 11.20 9.66
CA VAL A 45 -6.30 11.10 9.25
C VAL A 45 -7.21 11.03 10.48
N THR A 46 -6.84 10.25 11.49
CA THR A 46 -7.65 10.08 12.72
C THR A 46 -7.72 11.35 13.58
N TYR A 47 -6.66 12.17 13.61
CA TYR A 47 -6.62 13.37 14.47
C TYR A 47 -7.51 14.51 13.96
N SER A 48 -7.66 14.66 12.64
CA SER A 48 -8.46 15.72 12.02
C SER A 48 -9.19 15.20 10.78
N PRO A 49 -10.17 14.30 10.97
CA PRO A 49 -10.85 13.64 9.87
C PRO A 49 -11.88 14.57 9.23
N ALA A 50 -11.93 14.56 7.91
CA ALA A 50 -13.05 15.05 7.14
C ALA A 50 -13.42 14.04 6.06
N TYR A 51 -14.64 14.16 5.54
CA TYR A 51 -15.20 13.19 4.59
C TYR A 51 -15.46 13.86 3.27
N THR A 52 -15.18 13.12 2.20
CA THR A 52 -15.58 13.50 0.85
C THR A 52 -15.96 12.25 0.09
N GLU A 53 -16.77 12.42 -0.94
CA GLU A 53 -17.01 11.36 -1.91
C GLU A 53 -15.74 11.16 -2.75
N GLY A 54 -15.40 9.90 -2.98
CA GLY A 54 -14.40 9.48 -3.94
C GLY A 54 -14.93 8.36 -4.83
N GLU A 55 -14.16 8.02 -5.84
CA GLU A 55 -14.48 6.96 -6.80
C GLU A 55 -13.27 6.09 -7.09
N ILE A 56 -13.51 4.80 -7.34
CA ILE A 56 -12.46 3.91 -7.81
C ILE A 56 -12.17 4.22 -9.28
N VAL A 57 -10.91 4.49 -9.60
CA VAL A 57 -10.46 4.77 -10.99
C VAL A 57 -9.72 3.58 -11.60
N ALA A 58 -9.15 2.70 -10.78
CA ALA A 58 -8.53 1.47 -11.26
C ALA A 58 -8.63 0.34 -10.23
N TYR A 59 -8.78 -0.88 -10.73
CA TYR A 59 -8.77 -2.12 -9.95
C TYR A 59 -7.82 -3.13 -10.61
N ARG A 60 -6.93 -3.74 -9.83
CA ARG A 60 -6.02 -4.78 -10.32
C ARG A 60 -5.95 -5.91 -9.32
N GLU A 61 -6.36 -7.11 -9.73
CA GLU A 61 -6.09 -8.34 -8.98
C GLU A 61 -4.78 -8.96 -9.45
N SER A 62 -4.05 -9.56 -8.52
CA SER A 62 -2.84 -10.32 -8.79
C SER A 62 -2.88 -11.62 -7.98
N THR A 63 -2.83 -12.74 -8.67
CA THR A 63 -2.71 -14.06 -8.06
C THR A 63 -1.25 -14.45 -8.06
N SER A 64 -0.68 -14.62 -6.88
CA SER A 64 0.68 -15.16 -6.74
C SER A 64 0.73 -16.65 -7.10
N VAL A 65 1.93 -17.15 -7.38
CA VAL A 65 2.19 -18.55 -7.73
C VAL A 65 1.75 -19.52 -6.61
N GLU A 66 1.71 -19.04 -5.36
CA GLU A 66 1.26 -19.78 -4.18
C GLU A 66 -0.25 -19.67 -3.90
N GLY A 67 -1.01 -19.05 -4.82
CA GLY A 67 -2.46 -18.89 -4.70
C GLY A 67 -2.90 -17.75 -3.78
N ALA A 68 -1.97 -17.00 -3.16
CA ALA A 68 -2.33 -15.77 -2.46
C ALA A 68 -2.80 -14.72 -3.47
N THR A 69 -4.03 -14.26 -3.33
CA THR A 69 -4.62 -13.21 -4.16
C THR A 69 -4.47 -11.88 -3.45
N SER A 70 -3.79 -10.92 -4.07
CA SER A 70 -3.79 -9.52 -3.68
C SER A 70 -4.59 -8.72 -4.68
N ALA A 71 -5.21 -7.63 -4.22
CA ALA A 71 -5.78 -6.64 -5.11
C ALA A 71 -5.17 -5.28 -4.81
N ALA A 72 -5.13 -4.41 -5.80
CA ALA A 72 -4.74 -3.03 -5.66
C ALA A 72 -5.81 -2.15 -6.28
N ILE A 73 -6.19 -1.11 -5.54
CA ILE A 73 -7.17 -0.13 -5.95
C ILE A 73 -6.49 1.21 -6.08
N GLU A 74 -6.82 1.93 -7.13
CA GLU A 74 -6.60 3.36 -7.22
C GLU A 74 -7.96 4.05 -7.11
N TYR A 75 -8.05 5.03 -6.21
CA TYR A 75 -9.24 5.85 -6.06
C TYR A 75 -8.88 7.34 -6.13
N SER A 76 -9.83 8.14 -6.62
CA SER A 76 -9.70 9.59 -6.71
C SER A 76 -10.77 10.29 -5.87
N TYR A 77 -10.46 11.50 -5.44
CA TYR A 77 -11.38 12.35 -4.66
C TYR A 77 -11.00 13.82 -4.81
N THR A 78 -11.96 14.71 -4.51
CA THR A 78 -11.78 16.16 -4.61
C THR A 78 -11.97 16.82 -3.26
N VAL A 79 -11.04 17.71 -2.89
CA VAL A 79 -11.17 18.56 -1.70
C VAL A 79 -10.91 20.00 -2.14
N GLU A 80 -11.88 20.90 -1.91
CA GLU A 80 -11.78 22.33 -2.25
C GLU A 80 -11.35 22.58 -3.72
N GLY A 81 -11.85 21.77 -4.65
CA GLY A 81 -11.54 21.86 -6.08
C GLY A 81 -10.18 21.28 -6.49
N LYS A 82 -9.38 20.75 -5.55
CA LYS A 82 -8.14 20.01 -5.85
C LYS A 82 -8.40 18.52 -5.94
N HIS A 83 -7.87 17.90 -6.98
CA HIS A 83 -7.94 16.46 -7.20
C HIS A 83 -6.79 15.73 -6.52
N TYR A 84 -7.11 14.61 -5.90
CA TYR A 84 -6.17 13.70 -5.26
C TYR A 84 -6.44 12.28 -5.76
N SER A 85 -5.39 11.48 -5.86
CA SER A 85 -5.48 10.04 -6.17
C SER A 85 -4.58 9.29 -5.21
N ARG A 86 -5.04 8.11 -4.76
CA ARG A 86 -4.25 7.23 -3.92
C ARG A 86 -4.43 5.78 -4.38
N LYS A 87 -3.29 5.08 -4.39
CA LYS A 87 -3.23 3.63 -4.58
C LYS A 87 -3.11 2.93 -3.23
N VAL A 88 -3.92 1.91 -3.01
CA VAL A 88 -3.92 1.07 -1.81
C VAL A 88 -3.92 -0.40 -2.20
N ASP A 89 -3.13 -1.20 -1.49
CA ASP A 89 -3.08 -2.66 -1.67
C ASP A 89 -4.08 -3.29 -0.71
N ILE A 90 -5.11 -3.94 -1.24
CA ILE A 90 -6.20 -4.52 -0.47
C ILE A 90 -6.17 -6.05 -0.45
N SER A 91 -6.71 -6.62 0.64
CA SER A 91 -6.99 -8.04 0.69
C SER A 91 -8.22 -8.35 -0.16
N VAL A 92 -8.14 -9.36 -1.04
CA VAL A 92 -9.27 -9.79 -1.89
C VAL A 92 -10.43 -10.38 -1.07
N ARG A 93 -10.22 -10.64 0.24
CA ARG A 93 -11.29 -11.06 1.14
C ARG A 93 -12.20 -9.91 1.57
N SER A 94 -11.66 -8.69 1.70
CA SER A 94 -12.42 -7.53 2.19
C SER A 94 -13.15 -6.79 1.08
N PHE A 95 -12.75 -6.97 -0.18
CA PHE A 95 -13.40 -6.33 -1.31
C PHE A 95 -13.18 -7.15 -2.59
N ARG A 96 -14.28 -7.46 -3.29
CA ARG A 96 -14.25 -8.13 -4.60
C ARG A 96 -15.02 -7.32 -5.62
N CYS A 97 -14.40 -7.13 -6.78
CA CYS A 97 -15.04 -6.57 -7.95
C CYS A 97 -15.40 -7.72 -8.91
N GLU A 98 -16.66 -7.79 -9.32
CA GLU A 98 -17.07 -8.74 -10.36
C GLU A 98 -16.47 -8.35 -11.73
N SER A 99 -16.23 -7.06 -11.97
CA SER A 99 -15.58 -6.54 -13.19
C SER A 99 -14.95 -5.17 -12.95
N LEU A 100 -14.01 -4.78 -13.81
CA LEU A 100 -13.40 -3.43 -13.82
C LEU A 100 -14.45 -2.33 -14.05
N ASP A 101 -15.39 -2.57 -14.97
CA ASP A 101 -16.46 -1.62 -15.31
C ASP A 101 -17.49 -1.46 -14.18
N SER A 102 -17.75 -2.52 -13.40
CA SER A 102 -18.65 -2.45 -12.26
C SER A 102 -18.03 -1.74 -11.06
N CYS A 103 -16.71 -1.82 -10.90
CA CYS A 103 -16.02 -1.15 -9.80
C CYS A 103 -15.60 0.29 -10.07
N SER A 104 -15.26 0.64 -11.31
CA SER A 104 -14.87 2.01 -11.69
C SER A 104 -15.98 3.06 -11.54
N LYS A 105 -17.21 2.63 -11.20
CA LYS A 105 -18.36 3.50 -10.96
C LYS A 105 -18.80 3.51 -9.50
N LYS A 106 -18.14 2.73 -8.63
CA LYS A 106 -18.49 2.69 -7.21
C LYS A 106 -17.94 3.93 -6.51
N ARG A 107 -18.82 4.59 -5.77
CA ARG A 107 -18.52 5.79 -4.98
C ARG A 107 -18.48 5.42 -3.51
N PHE A 108 -17.46 5.89 -2.81
CA PHE A 108 -17.21 5.58 -1.41
C PHE A 108 -16.90 6.85 -0.64
N TRP A 109 -17.07 6.77 0.68
CA TRP A 109 -16.56 7.80 1.57
C TRP A 109 -15.05 7.69 1.72
N VAL A 110 -14.36 8.76 1.36
CA VAL A 110 -12.94 8.95 1.60
C VAL A 110 -12.78 9.81 2.84
N VAL A 111 -12.06 9.28 3.83
CA VAL A 111 -11.67 10.00 5.03
C VAL A 111 -10.30 10.60 4.78
N TYR A 112 -10.16 11.92 4.88
CA TYR A 112 -8.89 12.59 4.66
C TYR A 112 -8.50 13.47 5.85
N SER A 113 -7.21 13.77 5.96
CA SER A 113 -6.72 14.73 6.96
C SER A 113 -6.96 16.15 6.46
N THR A 114 -7.68 16.98 7.22
CA THR A 114 -7.86 18.40 6.88
C THR A 114 -6.56 19.20 6.88
N ARG A 115 -5.50 18.69 7.53
CA ARG A 115 -4.16 19.30 7.52
C ARG A 115 -3.36 18.97 6.26
N ASP A 116 -3.53 17.77 5.73
CA ASP A 116 -2.91 17.31 4.49
C ASP A 116 -3.86 16.37 3.75
N PRO A 117 -4.65 16.89 2.79
CA PRO A 117 -5.64 16.09 2.07
C PRO A 117 -5.04 14.98 1.21
N GLN A 118 -3.71 14.94 0.98
CA GLN A 118 -3.06 13.77 0.33
C GLN A 118 -3.07 12.53 1.23
N LYS A 119 -3.28 12.72 2.54
CA LYS A 119 -3.44 11.65 3.51
C LYS A 119 -4.92 11.27 3.54
N SER A 120 -5.24 10.14 2.93
CA SER A 120 -6.63 9.66 2.86
C SER A 120 -6.76 8.16 3.11
N MET A 121 -7.91 7.73 3.60
CA MET A 121 -8.25 6.34 3.83
C MET A 121 -9.65 6.10 3.25
N ILE A 122 -9.92 4.87 2.84
CA ILE A 122 -11.20 4.47 2.28
C ILE A 122 -11.75 3.31 3.11
N ASN A 123 -13.06 3.33 3.37
CA ASN A 123 -13.75 2.16 3.91
C ASN A 123 -14.67 1.59 2.84
N PHE A 124 -14.35 0.39 2.39
CA PHE A 124 -15.10 -0.30 1.35
C PHE A 124 -16.47 -0.83 1.83
N GLN A 125 -16.75 -0.81 3.13
CA GLN A 125 -18.05 -1.22 3.69
C GLN A 125 -19.11 -0.11 3.59
N LEU A 126 -18.70 1.15 3.37
CA LEU A 126 -19.59 2.33 3.35
C LEU A 126 -19.67 2.90 1.93
N GLU A 127 -20.45 2.24 1.07
CA GLU A 127 -20.80 2.75 -0.26
C GLU A 127 -21.79 3.92 -0.15
N VAL A 128 -21.57 4.99 -0.92
CA VAL A 128 -22.39 6.23 -0.87
C VAL A 128 -23.86 5.99 -1.25
N GLN A 129 -24.17 4.88 -1.93
CA GLN A 129 -25.53 4.55 -2.37
C GLN A 129 -26.53 4.31 -1.22
N HIS A 130 -26.06 4.15 0.03
CA HIS A 130 -26.92 3.77 1.16
C HIS A 130 -26.82 4.72 2.37
N THR A 131 -26.10 5.85 2.28
CA THR A 131 -25.93 6.75 3.44
C THR A 131 -25.68 8.19 3.02
N GLU A 132 -26.54 9.12 3.48
CA GLU A 132 -26.39 10.57 3.25
C GLU A 132 -25.22 11.19 4.05
N GLN A 133 -24.83 10.53 5.14
CA GLN A 133 -23.66 10.87 5.95
C GLN A 133 -22.92 9.59 6.33
N PRO A 134 -21.57 9.59 6.34
CA PRO A 134 -20.84 8.43 6.80
C PRO A 134 -21.12 8.17 8.28
N GLU A 135 -21.39 6.92 8.65
CA GLU A 135 -21.37 6.53 10.06
C GLU A 135 -19.97 6.81 10.65
N PRO A 136 -19.87 7.20 11.94
CA PRO A 136 -18.58 7.34 12.62
C PRO A 136 -17.79 6.03 12.44
N PHE A 137 -16.65 6.12 11.75
CA PHE A 137 -15.95 4.92 11.30
C PHE A 137 -15.50 4.10 12.52
N PRO A 138 -15.77 2.78 12.55
CA PRO A 138 -15.31 1.94 13.65
C PRO A 138 -13.78 1.96 13.72
N ASN A 139 -13.23 1.90 14.93
CA ASN A 139 -11.79 1.78 15.23
C ASN A 139 -11.23 0.40 14.81
N THR A 140 -11.67 -0.18 13.70
CA THR A 140 -11.29 -1.54 13.29
C THR A 140 -10.04 -1.53 12.43
N ASP A 141 -9.18 -2.53 12.61
CA ASP A 141 -7.94 -2.70 11.83
C ASP A 141 -8.15 -2.93 10.32
N ASP A 142 -9.40 -3.05 9.87
CA ASP A 142 -9.82 -3.24 8.46
C ASP A 142 -9.50 -2.06 7.53
N PHE A 143 -8.88 -1.02 8.06
CA PHE A 143 -8.34 0.09 7.28
C PHE A 143 -7.20 -0.36 6.36
N ILE A 144 -7.11 0.25 5.17
CA ILE A 144 -6.05 0.02 4.19
C ILE A 144 -5.52 1.37 3.68
#